data_AF-B6AAS7-F1
#
_entry.id   AF-B6AAS7-F1
#
_cell.length_a   1.000
_cell.length_b   1.000
_cell.length_c   1.000
_cell.angle_alpha   90.00
_cell.angle_beta   90.00
_cell.angle_gamma   90.00
#
_symmetry.space_group_name_H-M   'P 1'
#
loop_
_entity.id
_entity.type
_entity.pdbx_description
1 polymer ?
#
loop_
_entity_poly.entity_id
_entity_poly.type
_entity_poly.pdbx_seq_one_letter_code
_entity_poly.pdbx_strand_id
1 'polypeptide(L)'
;MAKSLRSKVKRRFRTAKRLLIRDTLEARRNSEKSQILKEIGEGIYTQKYSPLNGFLYPESENSFIPQKNRDPVIDFRSHSISIAGFMGSGNRRKFYPEENIPNLSILGNNMVSTSKDVIVDNSCKMSD
;
A
#
# COMPACT_ATOMS: atom_id res chain seq x y z
N MET A 1 17.40 -8.48 20.46
CA MET A 1 16.86 -9.79 20.02
C MET A 1 16.12 -9.64 18.69
N ALA A 2 16.64 -10.19 17.59
CA ALA A 2 15.96 -10.14 16.30
C ALA A 2 14.76 -11.11 16.26
N LYS A 3 13.73 -10.81 15.46
CA LYS A 3 12.58 -11.71 15.25
C LYS A 3 12.85 -12.61 14.04
N SER A 4 12.42 -13.86 14.10
CA SER A 4 12.48 -14.81 12.97
C SER A 4 11.74 -14.28 11.73
N LEU A 5 12.20 -14.67 10.54
CA LEU A 5 11.51 -14.42 9.26
C LEU A 5 10.04 -14.89 9.30
N ARG A 6 9.79 -16.03 9.96
CA ARG A 6 8.46 -16.65 10.09
C ARG A 6 7.61 -16.05 11.21
N SER A 7 8.12 -15.06 11.95
CA SER A 7 7.36 -14.36 12.98
C SER A 7 6.05 -13.79 12.43
N LYS A 8 4.93 -14.09 13.10
CA LYS A 8 3.59 -13.64 12.69
C LYS A 8 3.50 -12.12 12.63
N VAL A 9 4.10 -11.41 13.59
CA VAL A 9 4.15 -9.95 13.63
C VAL A 9 4.82 -9.39 12.37
N LYS A 10 6.03 -9.87 12.03
CA LYS A 10 6.75 -9.43 10.83
C LYS A 10 6.01 -9.83 9.55
N ARG A 11 5.34 -10.98 9.52
CA ARG A 11 4.50 -11.41 8.39
C ARG A 11 3.36 -10.42 8.14
N ARG A 12 2.64 -9.97 9.18
CA ARG A 12 1.54 -9.01 9.04
C ARG A 12 2.00 -7.66 8.47
N PHE A 13 3.11 -7.10 8.97
CA PHE A 13 3.68 -5.87 8.41
C PHE A 13 4.15 -6.03 6.96
N ARG A 14 4.72 -7.19 6.59
CA ARG A 14 5.05 -7.46 5.18
C ARG A 14 3.79 -7.51 4.31
N THR A 15 2.71 -8.12 4.79
CA THR A 15 1.43 -8.11 4.08
C THR A 15 0.90 -6.69 3.88
N ALA A 16 0.91 -5.85 4.91
CA ALA A 16 0.50 -4.44 4.80
C ALA A 16 1.31 -3.68 3.74
N LYS A 17 2.64 -3.87 3.70
CA LYS A 17 3.50 -3.27 2.67
C LYS A 17 3.20 -3.79 1.26
N ARG A 18 2.88 -5.07 1.12
CA ARG A 18 2.49 -5.65 -0.18
C ARG A 18 1.18 -5.06 -0.69
N LEU A 19 0.20 -4.88 0.17
CA LEU A 19 -1.07 -4.24 -0.20
C LEU A 19 -0.82 -2.81 -0.70
N LEU A 20 0.00 -2.03 0.01
CA LEU A 20 0.38 -0.69 -0.45
C LEU A 20 1.03 -0.72 -1.85
N ILE A 21 2.01 -1.60 -2.07
CA ILE A 21 2.69 -1.71 -3.37
C ILE A 21 1.71 -2.14 -4.46
N ARG A 22 0.83 -3.10 -4.15
CA ARG A 22 -0.19 -3.59 -5.07
C ARG A 22 -1.08 -2.45 -5.55
N ASP A 23 -1.56 -1.65 -4.62
CA ASP A 23 -2.54 -0.60 -4.89
C ASP A 23 -1.88 0.64 -5.53
N THR A 24 -0.63 0.95 -5.18
CA THR A 24 0.08 2.14 -5.69
C THR A 24 0.77 1.92 -7.04
N LEU A 25 1.38 0.76 -7.29
CA LEU A 25 2.20 0.52 -8.48
C LEU A 25 1.66 -0.62 -9.35
N GLU A 26 1.37 -1.77 -8.75
CA GLU A 26 1.11 -2.98 -9.53
C GLU A 26 -0.21 -2.91 -10.26
N ALA A 27 -1.26 -2.37 -9.63
CA ALA A 27 -2.58 -2.25 -10.24
C ALA A 27 -2.54 -1.50 -11.58
N ARG A 28 -1.90 -0.32 -11.60
CA ARG A 28 -1.71 0.49 -12.81
C ARG A 28 -0.86 -0.21 -13.85
N ARG A 29 0.29 -0.78 -13.46
CA ARG A 29 1.18 -1.47 -14.41
C ARG A 29 0.51 -2.68 -15.04
N ASN A 30 -0.30 -3.40 -14.26
CA ASN A 30 -1.02 -4.57 -14.73
C ASN A 30 -2.17 -4.18 -15.66
N SER A 31 -2.88 -3.08 -15.38
CA SER A 31 -3.93 -2.58 -16.28
C SER A 31 -3.35 -2.13 -17.62
N GLU A 32 -2.24 -1.37 -17.61
CA GLU A 32 -1.54 -0.92 -18.83
C GLU A 32 -1.08 -2.11 -19.68
N LYS A 33 -0.45 -3.11 -19.07
CA LYS A 33 -0.04 -4.35 -19.77
C LYS A 33 -1.23 -5.15 -20.28
N SER A 34 -2.29 -5.25 -19.49
CA SER A 34 -3.50 -5.97 -19.91
C SER A 34 -4.15 -5.30 -21.11
N GLN A 35 -4.14 -3.97 -21.18
CA GLN A 35 -4.67 -3.23 -22.32
C GLN A 35 -3.83 -3.46 -23.58
N ILE A 36 -2.50 -3.40 -23.47
CA ILE A 36 -1.60 -3.70 -24.59
C ILE A 36 -1.85 -5.12 -25.12
N LEU A 37 -2.02 -6.12 -24.24
CA LEU A 37 -2.30 -7.49 -24.66
C LEU A 37 -3.63 -7.62 -25.41
N LYS A 38 -4.65 -6.84 -25.04
CA LYS A 38 -5.92 -6.81 -25.76
C LYS A 38 -5.77 -6.19 -27.14
N GLU A 39 -5.10 -5.04 -27.24
CA GLU A 39 -4.84 -4.36 -28.52
C GLU A 39 -4.03 -5.24 -29.49
N ILE A 40 -3.10 -6.05 -28.97
CA ILE A 40 -2.36 -7.04 -29.76
C ILE A 40 -3.31 -8.14 -30.26
N GLY A 41 -4.18 -8.65 -29.40
CA GLY A 41 -5.16 -9.68 -29.77
C GLY A 41 -6.18 -9.20 -30.81
N GLU A 42 -6.53 -7.91 -30.79
CA GLU A 42 -7.43 -7.26 -31.76
C GLU A 42 -6.70 -6.86 -33.05
N GLY A 43 -5.36 -6.93 -33.08
CA GLY A 43 -4.55 -6.53 -34.24
C GLY A 43 -4.42 -5.02 -34.43
N ILE A 44 -4.80 -4.21 -33.44
CA ILE A 44 -4.79 -2.73 -33.48
C ILE A 44 -3.45 -2.17 -32.96
N TYR A 45 -2.70 -2.97 -32.22
CA TYR A 45 -1.50 -2.50 -31.52
C TYR A 45 -0.49 -1.84 -32.47
N THR A 46 -0.23 -0.55 -32.21
CA THR A 46 0.77 0.25 -32.92
C THR A 46 1.94 0.51 -31.98
N GLN A 47 3.16 0.21 -32.44
CA GLN A 47 4.36 0.48 -31.66
C GLN A 47 4.51 1.98 -31.43
N LYS A 48 4.64 2.39 -30.16
CA LYS A 48 4.85 3.79 -29.81
C LYS A 48 6.20 4.27 -30.37
N TYR A 49 6.19 5.43 -31.00
CA TYR A 49 7.40 6.12 -31.43
C TYR A 49 8.30 6.41 -30.22
N SER A 50 9.56 5.99 -30.29
CA SER A 50 10.59 6.35 -29.32
C SER A 50 11.59 7.29 -29.99
N PRO A 51 11.91 8.45 -29.40
CA PRO A 51 12.90 9.36 -29.98
C PRO A 51 14.29 8.73 -29.97
N LEU A 52 15.16 9.23 -30.86
CA LEU A 52 16.57 8.84 -30.93
C LEU A 52 17.31 9.30 -29.65
N ASN A 53 18.26 8.49 -29.18
CA ASN A 53 19.06 8.86 -28.02
C ASN A 53 20.12 9.91 -28.40
N GLY A 54 20.02 11.11 -27.81
CA GLY A 54 20.93 12.22 -28.07
C GLY A 54 22.39 11.99 -27.67
N PHE A 55 22.68 11.04 -26.76
CA PHE A 55 24.06 10.68 -26.45
C PHE A 55 24.71 9.84 -27.55
N LEU A 56 23.92 9.06 -28.29
CA LEU A 56 24.41 8.20 -29.37
C LEU A 56 24.42 8.93 -30.72
N TYR A 57 23.45 9.83 -30.94
CA TYR A 57 23.26 10.53 -32.21
C TYR A 57 23.16 12.05 -32.00
N PRO A 58 24.25 12.70 -31.54
CA PRO A 58 24.25 14.12 -31.19
C PRO A 58 23.97 15.05 -32.37
N GLU A 59 24.23 14.60 -33.60
CA GLU A 59 24.04 15.39 -34.82
C GLU A 59 22.59 15.39 -35.32
N SER A 60 21.76 14.45 -34.87
CA SER A 60 20.37 14.34 -35.35
C SER A 60 19.43 15.30 -34.59
N GLU A 61 18.71 16.15 -35.33
CA GLU A 61 17.79 17.15 -34.75
C GLU A 61 16.64 16.53 -33.95
N ASN A 62 16.21 15.31 -34.33
CA ASN A 62 15.15 14.58 -33.66
C ASN A 62 15.63 13.77 -32.43
N SER A 63 16.88 13.93 -32.02
CA SER A 63 17.39 13.24 -30.85
C SER A 63 17.03 13.93 -29.54
N PHE A 64 16.74 13.13 -28.52
CA PHE A 64 16.41 13.58 -27.18
C PHE A 64 17.41 13.02 -26.18
N ILE A 65 17.91 13.87 -25.28
CA ILE A 65 18.78 13.43 -24.18
C ILE A 65 17.89 12.82 -23.09
N PRO A 66 17.94 11.50 -22.84
CA PRO A 66 17.06 10.85 -21.89
C PRO A 66 17.33 11.36 -20.47
N GLN A 67 16.31 11.98 -19.88
CA GLN A 67 16.33 12.38 -18.47
C GLN A 67 15.61 11.32 -17.62
N LYS A 68 16.25 10.89 -16.53
CA LYS A 68 15.62 9.97 -15.58
C LYS A 68 14.61 10.74 -14.73
N ASN A 69 13.32 10.51 -14.97
CA ASN A 69 12.28 10.99 -14.07
C ASN A 69 12.43 10.34 -12.68
N ARG A 70 12.18 11.13 -11.63
CA ARG A 70 12.16 10.60 -10.27
C ARG A 70 10.89 9.78 -10.08
N ASP A 71 11.04 8.51 -9.73
CA ASP A 71 9.90 7.67 -9.36
C ASP A 71 9.20 8.23 -8.11
N PRO A 72 7.87 8.11 -8.01
CA PRO A 72 7.15 8.51 -6.81
C PRO A 72 7.64 7.69 -5.61
N VAL A 73 8.03 8.39 -4.54
CA VAL A 73 8.56 7.75 -3.34
C VAL A 73 7.41 7.11 -2.56
N ILE A 74 7.49 5.79 -2.35
CA ILE A 74 6.54 5.06 -1.50
C ILE A 74 7.02 5.10 -0.05
N ASP A 75 6.21 5.71 0.81
CA ASP A 75 6.50 5.75 2.24
C ASP A 75 6.04 4.47 2.95
N PHE A 76 7.00 3.68 3.46
CA PHE A 76 6.75 2.43 4.18
C PHE A 76 6.73 2.58 5.71
N ARG A 77 6.76 3.81 6.23
CA ARG A 77 6.64 4.05 7.68
C ARG A 77 5.27 3.58 8.17
N SER A 78 5.20 3.10 9.40
CA SER A 78 3.94 2.58 9.95
C SER A 78 2.83 3.62 10.05
N HIS A 79 3.17 4.91 10.04
CA HIS A 79 2.21 6.00 10.07
C HIS A 79 1.57 6.29 8.70
N SER A 80 2.30 6.12 7.60
CA SER A 80 1.77 6.33 6.24
C SER A 80 0.88 5.18 5.78
N ILE A 81 1.10 3.98 6.31
CA ILE A 81 0.31 2.79 5.96
C ILE A 81 -0.90 2.69 6.89
N SER A 82 -2.06 3.16 6.42
CA SER A 82 -3.34 3.10 7.15
C SER A 82 -3.61 1.72 7.76
N ILE A 83 -3.40 0.66 6.97
CA ILE A 83 -3.69 -0.71 7.42
C ILE A 83 -2.69 -1.23 8.45
N ALA A 84 -1.47 -0.67 8.53
CA ALA A 84 -0.42 -1.17 9.42
C ALA A 84 -0.78 -1.03 10.90
N GLY A 85 -1.57 -0.01 11.25
CA GLY A 85 -2.08 0.20 12.61
C GLY A 85 -2.98 -0.92 13.10
N PHE A 86 -3.71 -1.59 12.20
CA PHE A 86 -4.65 -2.67 12.53
C PHE A 86 -4.00 -4.07 12.53
N MET A 87 -2.70 -4.18 12.23
CA MET A 87 -1.99 -5.47 12.13
C MET A 87 -1.70 -6.12 13.48
N GLY A 88 -2.01 -5.48 14.61
CA GLY A 88 -1.79 -6.04 15.93
C GLY A 88 -2.35 -5.13 17.03
N SER A 89 -2.74 -5.74 18.15
CA SER A 89 -3.16 -4.99 19.33
C SER A 89 -2.04 -4.06 19.79
N GLY A 90 -2.38 -2.80 20.06
CA GLY A 90 -1.45 -1.74 20.49
C GLY A 90 -0.52 -1.17 19.41
N ASN A 91 -0.67 -1.56 18.13
CA ASN A 91 0.16 -0.99 17.05
C ASN A 91 -0.28 0.43 16.65
N ARG A 92 -1.59 0.71 16.65
CA ARG A 92 -2.11 2.05 16.44
C ARG A 92 -2.01 2.83 17.76
N ARG A 93 -1.27 3.94 17.76
CA ARG A 93 -1.05 4.79 18.95
C ARG A 93 -1.87 6.10 18.93
N LYS A 94 -2.49 6.43 17.80
CA LYS A 94 -3.30 7.63 17.59
C LYS A 94 -4.72 7.19 17.24
N PHE A 95 -5.65 7.44 18.15
CA PHE A 95 -7.08 7.16 18.03
C PHE A 95 -7.82 8.48 18.03
N TYR A 96 -8.80 8.61 17.13
CA TYR A 96 -9.84 9.63 17.29
C TYR A 96 -10.98 9.00 18.11
N PRO A 97 -11.56 9.72 19.08
CA PRO A 97 -12.53 9.16 20.01
C PRO A 97 -13.81 8.64 19.33
N GLU A 98 -14.10 9.07 18.10
CA GLU A 98 -15.29 8.66 17.33
C GLU A 98 -15.07 7.42 16.44
N GLU A 99 -13.84 6.91 16.33
CA GLU A 99 -13.56 5.77 15.45
C GLU A 99 -13.84 4.42 16.16
N ASN A 100 -14.95 3.77 15.79
CA ASN A 100 -15.17 2.35 16.09
C ASN A 100 -14.23 1.50 15.23
N ILE A 101 -13.22 0.89 15.84
CA ILE A 101 -12.21 0.11 15.12
C ILE A 101 -12.57 -1.36 15.15
N PRO A 102 -12.97 -1.97 14.02
CA PRO A 102 -12.98 -3.42 13.93
C PRO A 102 -11.54 -3.92 13.98
N ASN A 103 -11.24 -4.81 14.93
CA ASN A 103 -10.01 -5.59 14.89
C ASN A 103 -10.04 -6.47 13.63
N LEU A 104 -9.44 -6.00 12.53
CA LEU A 104 -9.31 -6.80 11.30
C LEU A 104 -8.38 -7.99 11.56
N SER A 105 -8.95 -9.13 11.94
CA SER A 105 -8.28 -10.42 11.84
C SER A 105 -8.08 -10.71 10.35
N ILE A 106 -6.87 -10.48 9.84
CA ILE A 106 -6.46 -10.85 8.46
C ILE A 106 -6.52 -12.39 8.23
N LEU A 107 -6.97 -13.16 9.21
CA LEU A 107 -7.06 -14.61 9.20
C LEU A 107 -8.47 -15.03 9.62
N GLY A 108 -9.47 -14.66 8.81
CA GLY A 108 -10.82 -15.21 8.90
C GLY A 108 -11.63 -14.74 10.11
N ASN A 109 -12.94 -14.97 10.00
CA ASN A 109 -14.00 -14.64 10.94
C ASN A 109 -13.93 -15.47 12.23
N ASN A 110 -12.77 -15.55 12.86
CA ASN A 110 -12.69 -16.07 14.21
C ASN A 110 -12.65 -14.86 15.14
N MET A 111 -13.82 -14.53 15.68
CA MET A 111 -13.96 -13.69 16.85
C MET A 111 -13.01 -14.22 17.92
N VAL A 112 -11.84 -13.58 18.04
CA VAL A 112 -11.05 -13.73 19.26
C VAL A 112 -11.72 -12.81 20.25
N SER A 113 -12.64 -13.37 21.03
CA SER A 113 -13.06 -12.81 22.31
C SER A 113 -11.79 -12.61 23.13
N THR A 114 -11.29 -11.38 23.17
CA THR A 114 -10.29 -11.01 24.16
C THR A 114 -11.03 -10.30 25.27
N SER A 115 -11.21 -11.04 26.34
CA SER A 115 -11.58 -10.61 27.68
C SER A 115 -10.92 -9.28 28.04
N LYS A 116 -11.72 -8.21 27.99
CA LYS A 116 -11.66 -6.98 28.79
C LYS A 116 -12.57 -5.98 28.10
N ASP A 117 -13.86 -6.13 28.35
CA ASP A 117 -14.79 -5.02 28.30
C ASP A 117 -14.31 -4.02 29.37
N VAL A 118 -13.50 -3.05 28.96
CA VAL A 118 -13.28 -1.84 29.75
C VAL A 118 -14.55 -1.03 29.56
N ILE A 119 -15.57 -1.33 30.37
CA ILE A 119 -16.71 -0.45 30.56
C ILE A 119 -16.17 0.77 31.32
N VAL A 120 -15.99 1.88 30.62
CA VAL A 120 -15.75 3.19 31.25
C VAL A 120 -17.12 3.82 31.43
N ASP A 121 -17.75 3.56 32.57
CA ASP A 121 -18.98 4.23 32.97
C ASP A 121 -18.68 5.68 33.39
N ASN A 122 -18.77 6.61 32.44
CA ASN A 122 -18.73 8.05 32.70
C ASN A 122 -20.13 8.58 33.06
N SER A 123 -20.69 8.13 34.17
CA SER A 123 -21.93 8.71 34.72
C SER A 123 -21.74 9.20 36.15
N CYS A 124 -20.83 10.16 36.33
CA CYS A 124 -20.89 11.05 37.49
C CYS A 124 -22.00 12.08 37.22
N LYS A 125 -23.25 11.73 37.51
CA LYS A 125 -24.31 12.74 37.70
C LYS A 125 -24.26 13.19 39.14
N MET A 126 -23.83 14.43 39.34
CA MET A 126 -23.95 15.15 40.59
C MET A 126 -25.42 15.27 40.98
N SER A 127 -25.64 15.23 42.29
CA SER A 127 -26.89 15.34 43.03
C SER A 127 -27.71 16.57 42.65
N ASP A 128 -29.03 16.46 42.83
CA ASP A 128 -29.88 17.40 43.58
C ASP A 128 -30.99 16.61 44.28
#